data_AF-A0A495L716-F1
#
_entry.id   AF-A0A495L716-F1
#
_cell.length_a   1.000
_cell.length_b   1.000
_cell.length_c   1.000
_cell.angle_alpha   90.00
_cell.angle_beta   90.00
_cell.angle_gamma   90.00
#
_symmetry.space_group_name_H-M   'P 1'
#
loop_
_entity.id
_entity.type
_entity.pdbx_description
1 polymer ?
#
loop_
_entity_poly.entity_id
_entity_poly.type
_entity_poly.pdbx_seq_one_letter_code
_entity_poly.pdbx_strand_id
1 'polypeptide(L)'
;MAVEGVTSVEVFVIEEADGTCALWELAAAWTDDGSEEERREAVPLLREAVVNLSRRAFVDVHVLVRSPGGPESAQAVPSHQVAASVADVRRWLRPDESTGLVTLTLTEAGAWYL
;
A
#
# COMPACT_ATOMS: atom_id res chain seq x y z
N MET A 1 -21.76 7.02 2.17
CA MET A 1 -21.79 8.39 1.61
C MET A 1 -20.48 8.58 0.88
N ALA A 2 -20.47 8.73 -0.44
CA ALA A 2 -19.22 8.96 -1.16
C ALA A 2 -18.73 10.39 -0.87
N VAL A 3 -17.63 10.53 -0.14
CA VAL A 3 -16.97 11.84 -0.01
C VAL A 3 -16.38 12.18 -1.38
N GLU A 4 -16.76 13.33 -1.94
CA GLU A 4 -16.28 13.79 -3.24
C GLU A 4 -14.74 13.81 -3.27
N GLY A 5 -14.15 13.28 -4.35
CA GLY A 5 -12.71 13.40 -4.61
C GLY A 5 -11.86 12.16 -4.31
N VAL A 6 -12.46 11.01 -3.97
CA VAL A 6 -11.76 9.71 -3.86
C VAL A 6 -12.18 8.79 -5.01
N THR A 7 -11.22 8.19 -5.69
CA THR A 7 -11.42 7.28 -6.84
C THR A 7 -11.78 5.87 -6.38
N SER A 8 -12.34 5.03 -7.26
CA SER A 8 -12.64 3.63 -6.93
C SER A 8 -11.40 2.83 -6.50
N VAL A 9 -10.23 3.13 -7.07
CA VAL A 9 -8.96 2.50 -6.67
C VAL A 9 -8.56 2.94 -5.27
N GLU A 10 -8.74 4.21 -4.93
CA GLU A 10 -8.45 4.71 -3.60
C GLU A 10 -9.41 4.15 -2.54
N VAL A 11 -10.70 3.99 -2.86
CA VAL A 11 -11.67 3.32 -1.98
C VAL A 11 -11.22 1.89 -1.68
N PHE A 12 -10.85 1.13 -2.72
CA PHE A 12 -10.33 -0.23 -2.56
C PHE A 12 -9.10 -0.27 -1.65
N VAL A 13 -8.14 0.65 -1.82
CA VAL A 13 -6.95 0.72 -0.96
C VAL A 13 -7.30 1.02 0.50
N ILE A 14 -8.30 1.86 0.76
CA ILE A 14 -8.78 2.17 2.12
C ILE A 14 -9.38 0.91 2.76
N GLU A 15 -10.26 0.21 2.04
CA GLU A 15 -10.91 -1.01 2.51
C GLU A 15 -9.88 -2.10 2.85
N GLU A 16 -8.90 -2.33 1.97
CA GLU A 16 -7.85 -3.33 2.19
C GLU A 16 -6.83 -2.94 3.27
N ALA A 17 -6.69 -1.65 3.59
CA ALA A 17 -5.75 -1.18 4.61
C ALA A 17 -6.26 -1.34 6.06
N ASP A 18 -7.51 -1.76 6.26
CA ASP A 18 -8.11 -2.01 7.57
C ASP A 18 -7.51 -3.28 8.21
N GLY A 19 -6.48 -3.10 9.05
CA GLY A 19 -5.77 -4.22 9.71
C GLY A 19 -4.32 -4.45 9.29
N THR A 20 -3.71 -3.50 8.55
CA THR A 20 -2.38 -3.58 7.93
C THR A 20 -2.31 -4.53 6.73
N CYS A 21 -1.99 -3.99 5.55
CA CYS A 21 -1.92 -4.74 4.29
C CYS A 21 -0.59 -4.48 3.56
N ALA A 22 0.06 -5.53 3.05
CA ALA A 22 1.27 -5.39 2.25
C ALA A 22 0.96 -4.99 0.80
N LEU A 23 1.89 -4.29 0.14
CA LEU A 23 1.71 -3.89 -1.28
C LEU A 23 1.45 -5.09 -2.20
N TRP A 24 2.05 -6.24 -1.92
CA TRP A 24 1.83 -7.45 -2.72
C TRP A 24 0.46 -8.08 -2.48
N GLU A 25 -0.08 -7.98 -1.26
CA GLU A 25 -1.43 -8.44 -0.91
C GLU A 25 -2.46 -7.55 -1.61
N LEU A 26 -2.22 -6.23 -1.59
CA LEU A 26 -3.05 -5.25 -2.28
C LEU A 26 -3.10 -5.50 -3.80
N ALA A 27 -1.96 -5.78 -4.43
CA ALA A 27 -1.92 -6.12 -5.86
C ALA A 27 -2.62 -7.45 -6.15
N ALA A 28 -2.40 -8.47 -5.30
CA ALA A 28 -3.07 -9.76 -5.43
C ALA A 28 -4.59 -9.60 -5.35
N ALA A 29 -5.10 -8.93 -4.31
CA ALA A 29 -6.52 -8.69 -4.09
C ALA A 29 -7.16 -7.90 -5.24
N TRP A 30 -6.51 -6.83 -5.73
CA TRP A 30 -7.03 -6.04 -6.87
C TRP A 30 -7.21 -6.87 -8.14
N THR A 31 -6.31 -7.83 -8.34
CA THR A 31 -6.32 -8.71 -9.52
C THR A 31 -7.06 -10.03 -9.31
N ASP A 32 -7.75 -10.21 -8.17
CA ASP A 32 -8.36 -11.50 -7.78
C ASP A 32 -7.36 -12.67 -7.85
N ASP A 33 -6.19 -12.46 -7.25
CA ASP A 33 -5.06 -13.37 -7.28
C ASP A 33 -4.52 -13.71 -8.69
N GLY A 34 -4.74 -12.82 -9.66
CA GLY A 34 -4.28 -12.93 -11.03
C GLY A 34 -2.78 -13.15 -11.22
N SER A 35 -2.38 -13.32 -12.47
CA SER A 35 -1.00 -13.55 -12.89
C SER A 35 -0.05 -12.41 -12.51
N GLU A 36 1.26 -12.69 -12.55
CA GLU A 36 2.27 -11.64 -12.31
C GLU A 36 2.16 -10.47 -13.31
N GLU A 37 1.78 -10.76 -14.56
CA GLU A 37 1.59 -9.75 -15.60
C GLU A 37 0.41 -8.83 -15.26
N GLU A 38 -0.74 -9.40 -14.90
CA GLU A 38 -1.92 -8.64 -14.45
C GLU A 38 -1.59 -7.78 -13.22
N ARG A 39 -0.86 -8.33 -12.24
CA ARG A 39 -0.40 -7.57 -11.07
C ARG A 39 0.51 -6.42 -11.47
N ARG A 40 1.43 -6.64 -12.41
CA ARG A 40 2.37 -5.62 -12.91
C ARG A 40 1.64 -4.48 -13.63
N GLU A 41 0.61 -4.80 -14.40
CA GLU A 41 -0.25 -3.81 -15.07
C GLU A 41 -1.07 -2.99 -14.08
N ALA A 42 -1.46 -3.57 -12.94
CA ALA A 42 -2.20 -2.86 -11.88
C ALA A 42 -1.33 -1.91 -11.04
N VAL A 43 -0.01 -2.16 -10.92
CA VAL A 43 0.89 -1.39 -10.04
C VAL A 43 0.81 0.12 -10.24
N PRO A 44 0.84 0.70 -11.47
CA PRO A 44 0.79 2.14 -11.65
C PRO A 44 -0.43 2.79 -11.00
N LEU A 45 -1.60 2.16 -11.11
CA LEU A 45 -2.88 2.63 -10.56
C LEU A 45 -2.88 2.55 -9.04
N LEU A 46 -2.53 1.39 -8.47
CA LEU A 46 -2.49 1.19 -7.03
C LEU A 46 -1.44 2.09 -6.36
N ARG A 47 -0.28 2.27 -7.01
CA ARG A 47 0.78 3.15 -6.55
C ARG A 47 0.31 4.60 -6.46
N GLU A 48 -0.38 5.10 -7.49
CA GLU A 48 -0.92 6.46 -7.50
C GLU A 48 -1.93 6.65 -6.36
N ALA A 49 -2.85 5.70 -6.19
CA ALA A 49 -3.83 5.70 -5.11
C ALA A 49 -3.16 5.76 -3.73
N VAL A 50 -2.19 4.89 -3.45
CA VAL A 50 -1.44 4.88 -2.19
C VAL A 50 -0.74 6.22 -1.93
N VAL A 51 -0.11 6.81 -2.94
CA VAL A 51 0.57 8.12 -2.81
C VAL A 51 -0.44 9.23 -2.49
N ASN A 52 -1.58 9.26 -3.17
CA ASN A 52 -2.60 10.27 -2.95
C ASN A 52 -3.26 10.14 -1.57
N LEU A 53 -3.60 8.91 -1.16
CA LEU A 53 -4.16 8.63 0.16
C LEU A 53 -3.19 8.97 1.28
N SER A 54 -1.91 8.63 1.13
CA SER A 54 -0.90 8.99 2.11
C SER A 54 -0.70 10.50 2.21
N ARG A 55 -0.73 11.24 1.09
CA ARG A 55 -0.69 12.72 1.11
C ARG A 55 -1.88 13.34 1.84
N ARG A 56 -3.04 12.68 1.79
CA ARG A 56 -4.27 13.09 2.51
C ARG A 56 -4.30 12.55 3.95
N ALA A 57 -3.25 11.86 4.39
CA ALA A 57 -3.14 11.19 5.69
C ALA A 57 -4.24 10.15 5.94
N PHE A 58 -4.75 9.49 4.91
CA PHE A 58 -5.74 8.40 5.04
C PHE A 58 -5.06 7.04 5.29
N VAL A 59 -3.84 6.86 4.79
CA VAL A 59 -3.03 5.67 5.03
C VAL A 59 -1.60 6.05 5.40
N ASP A 60 -1.02 5.30 6.32
CA ASP A 60 0.41 5.35 6.64
C ASP A 60 1.14 4.23 5.91
N VAL A 61 2.32 4.54 5.36
CA VAL A 61 3.17 3.58 4.65
C VAL A 61 4.36 3.23 5.52
N HIS A 62 4.62 1.94 5.69
CA HIS A 62 5.67 1.43 6.57
C HIS A 62 6.60 0.52 5.77
N VAL A 63 7.89 0.54 6.10
CA VAL A 63 8.89 -0.40 5.58
C VAL A 63 9.32 -1.31 6.72
N LEU A 64 9.09 -2.61 6.56
CA LEU A 64 9.60 -3.68 7.40
C LEU A 64 10.87 -4.24 6.78
N VAL A 65 12.00 -3.93 7.41
CA VAL A 65 13.28 -4.55 7.08
C VAL A 65 13.27 -5.95 7.71
N ARG A 66 13.00 -6.98 6.91
CA ARG A 66 13.08 -8.36 7.37
C ARG A 66 14.56 -8.67 7.63
N SER A 67 14.90 -8.78 8.92
CA SER A 67 16.19 -9.18 9.46
C SER A 67 17.26 -8.09 9.66
N PRO A 68 17.81 -7.97 10.89
CA PRO A 68 17.43 -8.71 12.10
C PRO A 68 16.13 -8.18 12.74
N GLY A 69 15.40 -7.28 12.07
CA GLY A 69 14.18 -6.66 12.61
C GLY A 69 12.95 -7.56 12.52
N GLY A 70 12.28 -7.78 13.66
CA GLY A 70 10.90 -8.27 13.74
C GLY A 70 9.88 -7.17 13.40
N PRO A 71 8.57 -7.44 13.53
CA PRO A 71 7.51 -6.48 13.21
C PRO A 71 7.62 -5.15 14.00
N GLU A 72 8.31 -5.12 15.14
CA GLU A 72 8.65 -3.89 15.87
C GLU A 72 9.63 -2.95 15.12
N SER A 73 10.24 -3.43 14.03
CA SER A 73 11.17 -2.67 13.19
C SER A 73 10.50 -2.00 11.99
N ALA A 74 9.17 -2.01 11.93
CA ALA A 74 8.41 -1.27 10.92
C ALA A 74 8.71 0.23 11.05
N GLN A 75 9.36 0.80 10.04
CA GLN A 75 9.66 2.24 10.00
C GLN A 75 8.61 2.95 9.17
N ALA A 76 7.94 3.94 9.76
CA ALA A 76 7.05 4.82 9.03
C ALA A 76 7.84 5.57 7.95
N VAL A 77 7.34 5.51 6.71
CA VAL A 77 7.89 6.24 5.58
C VAL A 77 7.35 7.66 5.63
N PRO A 78 8.22 8.69 5.69
CA PRO A 78 7.76 10.08 5.62
C PRO A 78 6.97 10.33 4.33
N SER A 79 5.89 11.11 4.38
CA SER A 79 4.99 11.35 3.24
C SER A 79 5.70 11.79 1.95
N HIS A 80 6.79 12.57 2.06
CA HIS A 80 7.60 13.01 0.91
C HIS A 80 8.44 11.87 0.27
N GLN A 81 8.63 10.74 0.95
CA GLN A 81 9.37 9.56 0.50
C GLN A 81 8.46 8.40 0.08
N VAL A 82 7.15 8.51 0.29
CA VAL A 82 6.18 7.45 -0.04
C VAL A 82 6.26 7.10 -1.52
N ALA A 83 6.21 8.11 -2.40
CA ALA A 83 6.28 7.88 -3.85
C ALA A 83 7.53 7.11 -4.28
N ALA A 84 8.68 7.37 -3.65
CA ALA A 84 9.91 6.62 -3.92
C ALA A 84 9.85 5.20 -3.33
N SER A 85 9.28 5.04 -2.14
CA SER A 85 9.19 3.75 -1.43
C SER A 85 8.28 2.75 -2.12
N VAL A 86 7.23 3.23 -2.78
CA VAL A 86 6.26 2.40 -3.54
C VAL A 86 6.59 2.30 -5.04
N ALA A 87 7.69 2.90 -5.50
CA ALA A 87 8.06 2.91 -6.92
C ALA A 87 8.59 1.57 -7.44
N ASP A 88 9.21 0.76 -6.57
CA ASP A 88 9.78 -0.52 -6.94
C ASP A 88 8.68 -1.56 -7.14
N VAL A 89 8.38 -1.86 -8.42
CA VAL A 89 7.41 -2.86 -8.85
C VAL A 89 7.64 -4.22 -8.18
N ARG A 90 8.89 -4.59 -7.86
CA ARG A 90 9.20 -5.89 -7.24
C ARG A 90 8.51 -6.06 -5.89
N ARG A 91 8.31 -4.97 -5.15
CA ARG A 91 7.62 -4.97 -3.85
C ARG A 91 6.10 -5.25 -3.96
N TRP A 92 5.54 -5.15 -5.17
CA TRP A 92 4.13 -5.41 -5.46
C TRP A 92 3.87 -6.81 -6.00
N LEU A 93 4.87 -7.48 -6.57
CA LEU A 93 4.66 -8.75 -7.29
C LEU A 93 4.76 -9.97 -6.37
N ARG A 94 5.67 -9.95 -5.40
CA ARG A 94 5.75 -10.92 -4.29
C ARG A 94 6.78 -10.43 -3.26
N PRO A 95 6.66 -10.84 -1.98
CA PRO A 95 7.71 -10.59 -1.01
C PRO A 95 8.95 -11.40 -1.39
N ASP A 96 9.97 -10.74 -1.91
CA ASP A 96 11.34 -11.27 -1.96
C ASP A 96 12.04 -10.88 -0.65
N GLU A 97 12.86 -11.79 -0.11
CA GLU A 97 13.63 -11.55 1.12
C GLU A 97 14.60 -10.36 0.96
N SER A 98 14.94 -9.99 -0.28
CA SER A 98 15.91 -8.93 -0.58
C SER A 98 15.37 -7.49 -0.60
N THR A 99 14.05 -7.28 -0.76
CA THR A 99 13.49 -5.94 -1.06
C THR A 99 12.86 -5.22 0.12
N GLY A 100 12.72 -5.89 1.27
CA GLY A 100 11.97 -5.40 2.43
C GLY A 100 10.46 -5.38 2.16
N LEU A 101 9.66 -5.60 3.20
CA LEU A 101 8.20 -5.62 3.06
C LEU A 101 7.67 -4.19 3.23
N VAL A 102 6.88 -3.71 2.27
CA VAL A 102 6.17 -2.42 2.40
C VAL A 102 4.72 -2.70 2.72
N THR A 103 4.23 -2.09 3.80
CA THR A 103 2.86 -2.24 4.28
C THR A 103 2.17 -0.89 4.39
N LEU A 104 0.84 -0.95 4.35
CA LEU A 104 -0.08 0.17 4.47
C LEU A 104 -0.92 -0.08 5.71
N THR A 105 -1.19 0.95 6.50
CA THR A 105 -2.13 0.88 7.62
C THR A 105 -3.11 2.03 7.52
N LEU A 106 -4.38 1.74 7.73
CA LEU A 106 -5.42 2.76 7.76
C LEU A 106 -5.21 3.69 8.96
N THR A 107 -5.25 5.01 8.71
CA THR A 107 -5.19 6.00 9.79
C THR A 107 -6.58 6.22 10.39
N GLU A 108 -6.68 6.95 11.50
CA GLU A 108 -7.98 7.37 12.03
C GLU A 108 -8.79 8.18 11.00
N ALA A 109 -8.13 9.08 10.24
CA ALA A 109 -8.79 9.86 9.20
C ALA A 109 -9.29 8.99 8.04
N GLY A 110 -8.55 7.94 7.68
CA GLY A 110 -8.99 6.93 6.72
C GLY A 110 -10.15 6.08 7.25
N ALA A 111 -10.14 5.73 8.54
CA ALA A 111 -11.20 4.94 9.16
C ALA A 111 -12.54 5.70 9.19
N TRP A 112 -12.53 7.02 9.36
CA TRP A 112 -13.73 7.86 9.25
C TRP A 112 -14.33 7.90 7.83
N TYR A 113 -13.62 7.41 6.83
CA TYR A 113 -14.10 7.32 5.44
C TYR A 113 -14.96 6.06 5.18
N LEU A 114 -14.73 4.96 5.92
CA LEU A 114 -15.49 3.70 5.84
C LEU A 114 -16.88 3.85 6.50
#